data_AF-A0A832VBN9-F1
#
_entry.id   AF-A0A832VBN9-F1
#
_cell.length_a   1.000
_cell.length_b   1.000
_cell.length_c   1.000
_cell.angle_alpha   90.00
_cell.angle_beta   90.00
_cell.angle_gamma   90.00
#
_symmetry.space_group_name_H-M   'P 1'
#
loop_
_entity.id
_entity.type
_entity.pdbx_description
1 polymer ?
#
loop_
_entity_poly.entity_id
_entity_poly.type
_entity_poly.pdbx_seq_one_letter_code
_entity_poly.pdbx_strand_id
1 'polypeptide(L)'
;MVEAEVVWVMDGSSTTVPLTVFSQSENGGGWELPFDAMAAVYGAVLGLAVVLVGLIVWRAVSEKTPSTEKDSKILRDSRIARRLERTPPKKEVRCPSCEQRLNIPVEHTGSVRCPACTTQFSSALLEKDSDSGESRQESQEILNEDVTTTSEPVARSHEEILSCPQCDQQLKVPIERRPVRSRCPACRTEFMAEVGESDD
;
A
#
# COMPACT_ATOMS: atom_id res chain seq x y z
N MET A 1 -8.25 -59.95 41.06
CA MET A 1 -8.50 -60.28 42.47
C MET A 1 -7.57 -61.42 42.81
N VAL A 2 -6.69 -61.22 43.78
CA VAL A 2 -5.79 -62.28 44.27
C VAL A 2 -6.13 -62.53 45.73
N GLU A 3 -6.35 -63.79 46.05
CA GLU A 3 -6.54 -64.25 47.43
C GLU A 3 -5.16 -64.54 48.02
N ALA A 4 -4.83 -63.87 49.12
CA ALA A 4 -3.60 -64.09 49.85
C ALA A 4 -3.95 -64.45 51.30
N GLU A 5 -3.16 -65.34 51.88
CA GLU A 5 -3.24 -65.66 53.30
C GLU A 5 -2.03 -65.11 54.02
N VAL A 6 -2.25 -64.36 55.10
CA VAL A 6 -1.16 -63.88 55.94
C VAL A 6 -1.15 -64.72 57.22
N VAL A 7 -0.01 -65.35 57.48
CA VAL A 7 0.23 -66.19 58.66
C VAL A 7 1.15 -65.45 59.61
N TRP A 8 0.65 -65.15 60.81
CA TRP A 8 1.44 -64.55 61.89
C TRP A 8 1.82 -65.64 62.90
N VAL A 9 3.10 -65.74 63.26
CA VAL A 9 3.62 -66.74 64.21
C VAL A 9 4.30 -66.04 65.38
N MET A 10 3.90 -66.36 66.62
CA MET A 10 4.58 -65.94 67.85
C MET A 10 4.56 -67.07 68.89
N ASP A 11 5.72 -67.40 69.47
CA ASP A 11 5.93 -68.38 70.56
C ASP A 11 5.02 -69.61 70.48
N GLY A 12 5.07 -70.31 69.35
CA GLY A 12 4.34 -71.56 69.11
C GLY A 12 2.85 -71.40 68.78
N SER A 13 2.31 -70.18 68.83
CA SER A 13 0.97 -69.86 68.32
C SER A 13 1.06 -69.30 66.90
N SER A 14 0.11 -69.70 66.05
CA SER A 14 -0.05 -69.11 64.72
C SER A 14 -1.50 -68.70 64.48
N THR A 15 -1.68 -67.56 63.83
CA THR A 15 -2.99 -67.05 63.42
C THR A 15 -2.97 -66.71 61.95
N THR A 16 -3.98 -67.16 61.21
CA THR A 16 -4.11 -66.94 59.78
C THR A 16 -5.26 -65.98 59.51
N VAL A 17 -5.00 -64.96 58.70
CA VAL A 17 -6.01 -63.96 58.29
C VAL A 17 -6.07 -63.93 56.77
N PRO A 18 -7.22 -64.26 56.15
CA PRO A 18 -7.40 -64.16 54.72
C PRO A 18 -7.46 -62.69 54.29
N LEU A 19 -6.73 -62.33 53.25
CA LEU A 19 -6.63 -60.99 52.68
C LEU A 19 -6.97 -61.06 51.19
N THR A 20 -8.03 -60.35 50.80
CA THR A 20 -8.43 -60.20 49.40
C THR A 20 -7.80 -58.94 48.82
N VAL A 21 -6.89 -59.09 47.86
CA VAL A 21 -6.26 -57.96 47.18
C VAL A 21 -7.00 -57.64 45.89
N PHE A 22 -7.63 -56.46 45.85
CA PHE A 22 -8.19 -55.89 44.63
C PHE A 22 -7.12 -55.06 43.93
N SER A 23 -6.58 -55.56 42.82
CA SER A 23 -5.79 -54.74 41.91
C SER A 23 -6.76 -53.78 41.20
N GLN A 24 -6.82 -52.52 41.67
CA GLN A 24 -7.46 -51.48 40.89
C GLN A 24 -6.60 -51.22 39.64
N SER A 25 -6.95 -51.83 38.51
CA SER A 25 -6.54 -51.28 37.22
C SER A 25 -7.54 -50.17 36.89
N GLU A 26 -7.14 -48.93 37.07
CA GLU A 26 -7.90 -47.78 36.59
C GLU A 26 -8.08 -47.95 35.07
N ASN A 27 -9.29 -48.33 34.66
CA ASN A 27 -9.81 -48.43 33.30
C ASN A 27 -8.82 -48.81 32.18
N GLY A 28 -8.39 -50.06 32.15
CA GLY A 28 -7.65 -50.68 31.03
C GLY A 28 -8.55 -50.95 29.81
N GLY A 29 -9.02 -49.89 29.15
CA GLY A 29 -9.59 -49.91 27.79
C GLY A 29 -8.92 -48.89 26.86
N GLY A 30 -7.80 -48.32 27.29
CA GLY A 30 -7.08 -47.24 26.61
C GLY A 30 -5.72 -47.69 26.12
N TRP A 31 -5.31 -47.13 24.98
CA TRP A 31 -3.99 -47.28 24.37
C TRP A 31 -2.86 -47.27 25.41
N GLU A 32 -2.09 -48.36 25.51
CA GLU A 32 -0.91 -48.46 26.37
C GLU A 32 0.23 -47.63 25.77
N LEU A 33 0.26 -46.34 26.13
CA LEU A 33 1.32 -45.43 25.72
C LEU A 33 2.52 -45.61 26.67
N PRO A 34 3.77 -45.45 26.18
CA PRO A 34 4.98 -45.54 27.01
C PRO A 34 5.13 -44.38 28.01
N PHE A 35 4.13 -43.51 28.11
CA PHE A 35 4.04 -42.36 28.99
C PHE A 35 2.63 -42.27 29.57
N ASP A 36 2.51 -41.65 30.75
CA ASP A 36 1.23 -41.41 31.41
C ASP A 36 0.34 -40.48 30.55
N ALA A 37 -0.90 -40.90 30.31
CA ALA A 37 -1.88 -40.14 29.53
C ALA A 37 -2.16 -38.77 30.14
N MET A 38 -2.19 -38.65 31.47
CA MET A 38 -2.41 -37.37 32.13
C MET A 38 -1.22 -36.43 31.92
N ALA A 39 0.01 -36.97 31.98
CA ALA A 39 1.21 -36.21 31.68
C ALA A 39 1.21 -35.70 30.22
N ALA A 40 0.71 -36.49 29.28
CA ALA A 40 0.56 -36.07 27.88
C ALA A 40 -0.44 -34.92 27.72
N VAL A 41 -1.57 -34.96 28.44
CA VAL A 41 -2.57 -33.87 28.43
C VAL A 41 -1.96 -32.58 28.97
N TYR A 42 -1.27 -32.64 30.11
CA TYR A 42 -0.60 -31.45 30.67
C TYR A 42 0.50 -30.91 29.75
N GLY A 43 1.29 -31.80 29.13
CA GLY A 43 2.30 -31.44 28.15
C GLY A 43 1.71 -30.75 26.91
N ALA A 44 0.59 -31.24 26.40
CA ALA A 44 -0.11 -30.63 25.26
C ALA A 44 -0.63 -29.24 25.59
N VAL A 45 -1.26 -29.06 26.77
CA VAL A 45 -1.78 -27.76 27.21
C VAL A 45 -0.64 -26.75 27.42
N LEU A 46 0.44 -27.14 28.09
CA LEU A 46 1.60 -26.27 28.30
C LEU A 46 2.30 -25.93 26.99
N GLY A 47 2.47 -26.92 26.10
CA GLY A 47 3.07 -26.70 24.78
C GLY A 47 2.26 -25.71 23.93
N LEU A 48 0.93 -25.86 23.91
CA LEU A 48 0.04 -24.95 23.20
C LEU A 48 0.12 -23.53 23.79
N ALA A 49 0.14 -23.40 25.12
CA ALA A 49 0.28 -22.10 25.78
C ALA A 49 1.59 -21.40 25.40
N VAL A 50 2.73 -22.11 25.42
CA VAL A 50 4.03 -21.56 25.02
C VAL A 50 4.03 -21.14 23.54
N VAL A 51 3.44 -21.95 22.65
CA VAL A 51 3.33 -21.60 21.23
C VAL A 51 2.45 -20.37 21.04
N LEU A 52 1.31 -20.27 21.72
CA LEU A 52 0.44 -19.08 21.63
C LEU A 52 1.15 -17.82 22.13
N VAL A 53 1.83 -17.89 23.28
CA VAL A 53 2.61 -16.75 23.80
C VAL A 53 3.73 -16.38 22.83
N GLY A 54 4.46 -17.37 22.30
CA GLY A 54 5.49 -17.15 21.29
C GLY A 54 4.94 -16.49 20.02
N LEU A 55 3.78 -16.92 19.54
CA LEU A 55 3.10 -16.31 18.39
C LEU A 55 2.60 -14.91 18.69
N ILE A 56 2.10 -14.64 19.91
CA ILE A 56 1.69 -13.30 20.34
C ILE A 56 2.89 -12.39 20.42
N VAL A 57 4.01 -12.83 21.01
CA VAL A 57 5.26 -12.05 21.05
C VAL A 57 5.81 -11.84 19.64
N TRP A 58 5.81 -12.87 18.80
CA TRP A 58 6.26 -12.77 17.41
C TRP A 58 5.40 -11.79 16.63
N ARG A 59 4.06 -11.88 16.74
CA ARG A 59 3.15 -10.90 16.13
C ARG A 59 3.33 -9.53 16.73
N ALA A 60 3.47 -9.39 18.04
CA ALA A 60 3.72 -8.10 18.67
C ALA A 60 5.07 -7.49 18.27
N VAL A 61 6.08 -8.31 17.89
CA VAL A 61 7.38 -7.87 17.37
C VAL A 61 7.35 -7.59 15.87
N SER A 62 6.65 -8.43 15.10
CA SER A 62 6.55 -8.35 13.64
C SER A 62 5.53 -7.30 13.18
N GLU A 63 4.48 -7.10 13.97
CA GLU A 63 3.46 -6.06 13.84
C GLU A 63 3.77 -4.89 14.78
N LYS A 64 5.04 -4.73 15.24
CA LYS A 64 5.48 -3.43 15.77
C LYS A 64 5.25 -2.40 14.68
N THR A 65 4.06 -1.82 14.69
CA THR A 65 3.79 -0.53 14.10
C THR A 65 4.83 0.39 14.73
N PRO A 66 5.68 1.05 13.92
CA PRO A 66 6.67 1.96 14.46
C PRO A 66 5.94 2.91 15.40
N SER A 67 6.44 2.93 16.64
CA SER A 67 5.96 3.80 17.71
C SER A 67 5.63 5.17 17.13
N THR A 68 4.39 5.64 17.33
CA THR A 68 3.94 6.98 16.95
C THR A 68 4.54 8.07 17.85
N GLU A 69 5.74 7.85 18.36
CA GLU A 69 6.49 8.81 19.14
C GLU A 69 7.96 8.65 18.76
N LYS A 70 8.45 9.61 17.96
CA LYS A 70 9.84 9.84 17.57
C LYS A 70 10.41 9.00 16.41
N ASP A 71 9.75 8.97 15.26
CA ASP A 71 10.49 8.90 13.98
C ASP A 71 9.64 9.32 12.77
N SER A 72 9.56 10.62 12.51
CA SER A 72 8.85 11.18 11.35
C SER A 72 9.61 11.03 10.01
N LYS A 73 10.69 10.23 9.94
CA LYS A 73 11.51 10.10 8.73
C LYS A 73 11.57 8.70 8.09
N ILE A 74 10.86 7.71 8.63
CA ILE A 74 10.85 6.34 8.06
C ILE A 74 9.42 5.89 7.72
N LEU A 75 8.56 6.82 7.28
CA LEU A 75 7.32 6.42 6.64
C LEU A 75 7.60 6.15 5.18
N ARG A 76 7.76 4.85 4.88
CA ARG A 76 7.73 4.27 3.53
C ARG A 76 8.65 5.03 2.58
N ASP A 77 9.75 4.40 2.22
CA ASP A 77 10.29 4.56 0.88
C ASP A 77 9.18 4.14 -0.10
N SER A 78 8.31 5.11 -0.35
CA SER A 78 7.08 4.97 -1.09
C SER A 78 7.52 4.57 -2.48
N ARG A 79 6.68 3.87 -3.22
CA ARG A 79 6.95 3.63 -4.63
C ARG A 79 7.29 4.92 -5.41
N ILE A 80 7.04 6.10 -4.84
CA ILE A 80 7.43 7.42 -5.32
C ILE A 80 8.92 7.69 -5.09
N ALA A 81 9.50 7.42 -3.92
CA ALA A 81 10.93 7.62 -3.66
C ALA A 81 11.81 6.64 -4.46
N ARG A 82 11.45 5.34 -4.52
CA ARG A 82 12.07 4.40 -5.48
C ARG A 82 11.87 4.74 -6.96
N ARG A 83 10.81 5.46 -7.34
CA ARG A 83 10.66 6.01 -8.71
C ARG A 83 11.49 7.26 -8.91
N LEU A 84 11.64 8.10 -7.89
CA LEU A 84 12.45 9.31 -7.91
C LEU A 84 13.94 8.96 -8.05
N GLU A 85 14.41 7.94 -7.35
CA GLU A 85 15.79 7.43 -7.44
C GLU A 85 16.13 6.82 -8.82
N ARG A 86 15.11 6.33 -9.55
CA ARG A 86 15.25 5.83 -10.92
C ARG A 86 15.02 6.89 -12.01
N THR A 87 14.52 8.07 -11.66
CA THR A 87 14.26 9.13 -12.64
C THR A 87 15.54 9.97 -12.75
N PRO A 88 16.11 10.14 -13.96
CA PRO A 88 17.30 10.97 -14.11
C PRO A 88 17.00 12.39 -13.62
N PRO A 89 17.93 13.03 -12.90
CA PRO A 89 17.74 14.38 -12.40
C PRO A 89 17.43 15.31 -13.57
N LYS A 90 16.42 16.17 -13.40
CA LYS A 90 15.99 17.13 -14.41
C LYS A 90 16.43 18.53 -13.99
N LYS A 91 16.99 19.28 -14.92
CA LYS A 91 17.47 20.66 -14.76
C LYS A 91 16.50 21.62 -15.44
N GLU A 92 16.18 22.69 -14.74
CA GLU A 92 15.43 23.80 -15.32
C GLU A 92 16.38 24.75 -16.07
N VAL A 93 16.07 25.02 -17.33
CA VAL A 93 16.86 25.88 -18.21
C VAL A 93 15.92 26.89 -18.87
N ARG A 94 16.33 28.16 -18.95
CA ARG A 94 15.57 29.19 -19.67
C ARG A 94 15.95 29.19 -21.14
N CYS A 95 14.95 29.28 -22.02
CA CYS A 95 15.20 29.50 -23.45
C CYS A 95 15.77 30.92 -23.67
N PRO A 96 16.87 31.11 -24.41
CA PRO A 96 17.45 32.43 -24.66
C PRO A 96 16.59 33.33 -25.57
N SER A 97 15.59 32.78 -26.25
CA SER A 97 14.79 33.53 -27.25
C SER A 97 13.42 33.95 -26.74
N CYS A 98 12.86 33.24 -25.77
CA CYS A 98 11.51 33.53 -25.25
C CYS A 98 11.41 33.37 -23.72
N GLU A 99 12.53 33.17 -23.05
CA GLU A 99 12.65 33.02 -21.59
C GLU A 99 11.82 31.89 -20.96
N GLN A 100 11.20 31.05 -21.78
CA GLN A 100 10.40 29.92 -21.34
C GLN A 100 11.25 28.94 -20.52
N ARG A 101 10.74 28.55 -19.34
CA ARG A 101 11.36 27.54 -18.46
C ARG A 101 11.14 26.14 -19.03
N LEU A 102 12.23 25.45 -19.32
CA LEU A 102 12.26 24.10 -19.89
C LEU A 102 12.91 23.15 -18.90
N ASN A 103 12.34 21.95 -18.74
CA ASN A 103 12.88 20.96 -17.82
C ASN A 103 13.53 19.83 -18.64
N ILE A 104 14.87 19.77 -18.62
CA ILE A 104 15.68 18.89 -19.46
C ILE A 104 16.50 17.98 -18.53
N PRO A 105 16.57 16.66 -18.79
CA PRO A 105 17.46 15.77 -18.06
C PRO A 105 18.92 16.26 -18.08
N VAL A 106 19.59 16.22 -16.92
CA VAL A 106 20.97 16.74 -16.73
C VAL A 106 21.98 16.08 -17.68
N GLU A 107 21.72 14.83 -18.06
CA GLU A 107 22.59 14.02 -18.93
C GLU A 107 22.45 14.33 -20.44
N HIS A 108 21.46 15.14 -20.85
CA HIS A 108 21.30 15.48 -22.27
C HIS A 108 22.21 16.66 -22.67
N THR A 109 23.27 16.32 -23.41
CA THR A 109 24.27 17.24 -23.98
C THR A 109 23.94 17.70 -25.41
N GLY A 110 22.79 17.28 -25.94
CA GLY A 110 22.33 17.64 -27.29
C GLY A 110 21.62 18.98 -27.37
N SER A 111 21.32 19.40 -28.60
CA SER A 111 20.58 20.63 -28.87
C SER A 111 19.08 20.45 -28.54
N VAL A 112 18.55 21.36 -27.72
CA VAL A 112 17.16 21.31 -27.23
C VAL A 112 16.33 22.31 -28.02
N ARG A 113 15.19 21.84 -28.53
CA ARG A 113 14.23 22.68 -29.25
C ARG A 113 13.17 23.20 -28.29
N CYS A 114 12.99 24.52 -28.22
CA CYS A 114 11.95 25.14 -27.42
C CYS A 114 10.56 24.88 -28.05
N PRO A 115 9.57 24.36 -27.32
CA PRO A 115 8.20 24.20 -27.81
C PRO A 115 7.48 25.55 -28.01
N ALA A 116 7.91 26.62 -27.34
CA ALA A 116 7.25 27.92 -27.39
C ALA A 116 7.68 28.79 -28.59
N CYS A 117 8.96 28.76 -28.97
CA CYS A 117 9.51 29.62 -30.04
C CYS A 117 10.25 28.83 -31.13
N THR A 118 10.28 27.50 -31.04
CA THR A 118 10.97 26.58 -31.96
C THR A 118 12.48 26.77 -32.10
N THR A 119 13.10 27.68 -31.35
CA THR A 119 14.54 27.91 -31.37
C THR A 119 15.29 26.73 -30.74
N GLN A 120 16.45 26.42 -31.31
CA GLN A 120 17.30 25.32 -30.88
C GLN A 120 18.52 25.90 -30.18
N PHE A 121 18.76 25.47 -28.94
CA PHE A 121 19.88 25.96 -28.12
C PHE A 121 20.51 24.81 -27.31
N SER A 122 21.78 24.96 -26.93
CA SER A 122 22.53 23.92 -26.20
C SER A 122 22.42 24.10 -24.68
N SER A 123 22.16 23.01 -23.96
CA SER A 123 21.99 22.97 -22.50
C SER A 123 23.28 23.24 -21.71
N ALA A 124 24.45 23.05 -22.32
CA ALA A 124 25.78 23.17 -21.67
C ALA A 124 26.26 24.61 -21.44
N LEU A 125 25.69 25.62 -22.12
CA LEU A 125 26.21 27.00 -22.10
C LEU A 125 25.64 27.88 -20.98
N LEU A 126 24.74 27.37 -20.14
CA LEU A 126 23.97 28.18 -19.19
C LEU A 126 24.35 27.93 -17.71
N GLU A 127 25.46 27.25 -17.43
CA GLU A 127 25.91 26.96 -16.05
C GLU A 127 26.66 28.10 -15.36
N LYS A 128 26.81 29.28 -15.99
CA LYS A 128 27.73 30.30 -15.47
C LYS A 128 27.10 31.45 -14.67
N ASP A 129 25.78 31.58 -14.63
CA ASP A 129 25.15 32.78 -14.06
C ASP A 129 24.19 32.46 -12.91
N SER A 130 24.72 31.93 -11.81
CA SER A 130 24.00 31.87 -10.54
C SER A 130 24.95 32.02 -9.35
N ASP A 131 25.69 33.12 -9.32
CA ASP A 131 25.97 33.81 -8.05
C ASP A 131 26.27 35.30 -8.29
N SER A 132 25.66 36.14 -7.46
CA SER A 132 25.87 37.59 -7.25
C SER A 132 25.44 38.64 -8.32
N GLY A 133 24.58 39.58 -7.88
CA GLY A 133 24.85 41.02 -8.07
C GLY A 133 23.97 41.85 -9.04
N GLU A 134 22.82 42.32 -8.54
CA GLU A 134 22.20 43.65 -8.73
C GLU A 134 22.53 44.53 -9.96
N SER A 135 21.51 44.90 -10.75
CA SER A 135 21.26 46.31 -11.16
C SER A 135 19.90 46.48 -11.83
N ARG A 136 19.42 47.71 -11.68
CA ARG A 136 18.06 48.24 -11.79
C ARG A 136 17.78 48.80 -13.19
N GLN A 137 16.48 49.07 -13.42
CA GLN A 137 15.88 50.02 -14.39
C GLN A 137 15.36 49.38 -15.69
N GLU A 138 14.05 49.33 -15.96
CA GLU A 138 13.03 50.39 -16.12
C GLU A 138 12.63 50.41 -17.61
N SER A 139 11.36 50.69 -17.87
CA SER A 139 10.70 50.83 -19.19
C SER A 139 10.11 49.55 -19.75
N GLN A 140 8.90 49.51 -20.30
CA GLN A 140 7.81 50.46 -20.47
C GLN A 140 6.61 49.62 -20.94
N GLU A 141 5.41 50.15 -20.70
CA GLU A 141 4.10 49.84 -21.29
C GLU A 141 4.14 49.08 -22.64
N ILE A 142 3.21 48.15 -22.95
CA ILE A 142 1.87 48.47 -23.47
C ILE A 142 0.99 47.20 -23.51
N LEU A 143 -0.23 47.39 -22.99
CA LEU A 143 -1.57 46.87 -23.31
C LEU A 143 -1.83 45.95 -24.53
N ASN A 144 -2.93 45.19 -24.36
CA ASN A 144 -3.87 44.56 -25.31
C ASN A 144 -3.74 43.02 -25.39
N GLU A 145 -4.60 42.22 -24.76
CA GLU A 145 -6.06 42.04 -24.97
C GLU A 145 -6.36 41.31 -26.29
N ASP A 146 -6.70 40.01 -26.20
CA ASP A 146 -7.73 39.25 -26.94
C ASP A 146 -7.62 37.76 -26.55
N VAL A 147 -8.35 37.25 -25.55
CA VAL A 147 -9.68 36.60 -25.67
C VAL A 147 -9.75 35.53 -26.77
N THR A 148 -9.68 34.25 -26.39
CA THR A 148 -10.65 33.24 -26.86
C THR A 148 -10.75 32.08 -25.85
N THR A 149 -11.65 32.26 -24.88
CA THR A 149 -12.57 31.25 -24.33
C THR A 149 -12.05 29.80 -24.17
N THR A 150 -11.43 29.49 -23.04
CA THR A 150 -11.29 28.11 -22.55
C THR A 150 -12.65 27.61 -22.05
N SER A 151 -13.55 27.23 -22.96
CA SER A 151 -14.74 26.47 -22.56
C SER A 151 -14.33 25.02 -22.28
N GLU A 152 -14.57 24.54 -21.06
CA GLU A 152 -14.38 23.13 -20.72
C GLU A 152 -15.16 22.26 -21.73
N PRO A 153 -14.60 21.13 -22.20
CA PRO A 153 -15.30 20.25 -23.13
C PRO A 153 -16.51 19.61 -22.41
N VAL A 154 -17.70 19.81 -22.98
CA VAL A 154 -18.97 19.30 -22.46
C VAL A 154 -19.61 18.37 -23.50
N ALA A 155 -20.16 17.25 -23.05
CA ALA A 155 -20.98 16.35 -23.86
C ALA A 155 -22.36 16.20 -23.23
N ARG A 156 -23.40 16.45 -24.02
CA ARG A 156 -24.81 16.41 -23.61
C ARG A 156 -25.53 15.28 -24.32
N SER A 157 -26.36 14.54 -23.60
CA SER A 157 -27.23 13.51 -24.18
C SER A 157 -28.42 13.25 -23.27
N HIS A 158 -29.51 12.76 -23.85
CA HIS A 158 -30.77 12.43 -23.19
C HIS A 158 -30.92 10.91 -23.00
N GLU A 159 -30.03 10.13 -23.61
CA GLU A 159 -29.98 8.67 -23.49
C GLU A 159 -28.79 8.25 -22.63
N GLU A 160 -28.74 7.00 -22.16
CA GLU A 160 -27.59 6.47 -21.41
C GLU A 160 -26.28 6.47 -22.21
N ILE A 161 -26.36 6.55 -23.54
CA ILE A 161 -25.22 6.56 -24.46
C ILE A 161 -24.94 8.02 -24.87
N LEU A 162 -23.68 8.43 -24.78
CA LEU A 162 -23.21 9.74 -25.21
C LEU A 162 -21.87 9.62 -25.95
N SER A 163 -21.60 10.56 -26.85
CA SER A 163 -20.37 10.58 -27.65
C SER A 163 -19.30 11.44 -26.99
N CYS A 164 -18.06 10.96 -26.99
CA CYS A 164 -16.92 11.76 -26.55
C CYS A 164 -16.74 12.99 -27.46
N PRO A 165 -16.57 14.22 -26.92
CA PRO A 165 -16.48 15.44 -27.71
C PRO A 165 -15.18 15.57 -28.55
N GLN A 166 -14.26 14.61 -28.43
CA GLN A 166 -12.94 14.66 -29.06
C GLN A 166 -12.69 13.54 -30.08
N CYS A 167 -13.37 12.39 -29.93
CA CYS A 167 -13.14 11.22 -30.80
C CYS A 167 -14.42 10.46 -31.16
N ASP A 168 -15.59 11.00 -30.79
CA ASP A 168 -16.92 10.44 -31.05
C ASP A 168 -17.14 8.99 -30.58
N GLN A 169 -16.25 8.48 -29.72
CA GLN A 169 -16.41 7.17 -29.11
C GLN A 169 -17.69 7.15 -28.25
N GLN A 170 -18.54 6.14 -28.48
CA GLN A 170 -19.75 5.92 -27.70
C GLN A 170 -19.43 5.44 -26.29
N LEU A 171 -19.98 6.14 -25.29
CA LEU A 171 -19.75 5.91 -23.87
C LEU A 171 -21.09 5.76 -23.17
N LYS A 172 -21.17 4.74 -22.30
CA LYS A 172 -22.34 4.51 -21.47
C LYS A 172 -22.17 5.21 -20.12
N VAL A 173 -22.94 6.26 -19.88
CA VAL A 173 -23.02 6.97 -18.60
C VAL A 173 -24.50 7.09 -18.21
N PRO A 174 -24.96 6.43 -17.14
CA PRO A 174 -26.36 6.50 -16.70
C PRO A 174 -26.82 7.94 -16.45
N ILE A 175 -28.08 8.26 -16.76
CA ILE A 175 -28.63 9.62 -16.67
C ILE A 175 -28.67 10.10 -15.22
N GLU A 176 -28.92 9.20 -14.26
CA GLU A 176 -28.96 9.52 -12.83
C GLU A 176 -27.59 9.97 -12.27
N ARG A 177 -26.52 9.65 -13.02
CA ARG A 177 -25.15 10.06 -12.66
C ARG A 177 -24.74 11.36 -13.32
N ARG A 178 -25.57 11.99 -14.14
CA ARG A 178 -25.26 13.27 -14.79
C ARG A 178 -25.79 14.41 -13.90
N PRO A 179 -25.01 15.47 -13.61
CA PRO A 179 -23.70 15.79 -14.18
C PRO A 179 -22.52 15.04 -13.53
N VAL A 180 -21.60 14.49 -14.34
CA VAL A 180 -20.36 13.86 -13.87
C VAL A 180 -19.17 14.12 -14.79
N ARG A 181 -17.98 14.31 -14.20
CA ARG A 181 -16.72 14.31 -14.95
C ARG A 181 -16.40 12.89 -15.42
N SER A 182 -16.33 12.71 -16.72
CA SER A 182 -16.03 11.42 -17.33
C SER A 182 -14.76 11.50 -18.16
N ARG A 183 -14.10 10.34 -18.33
CA ARG A 183 -12.88 10.23 -19.13
C ARG A 183 -13.11 9.22 -20.25
N CYS A 184 -12.81 9.61 -21.47
CA CYS A 184 -12.91 8.70 -22.61
C CYS A 184 -11.80 7.63 -22.56
N PRO A 185 -12.11 6.33 -22.69
CA PRO A 185 -11.11 5.26 -22.76
C PRO A 185 -10.29 5.28 -24.05
N ALA A 186 -10.81 5.84 -25.15
CA ALA A 186 -10.14 5.89 -26.45
C ALA A 186 -9.12 7.04 -26.53
N CYS A 187 -9.56 8.28 -26.34
CA CYS A 187 -8.71 9.47 -26.48
C CYS A 187 -8.20 10.05 -25.16
N ARG A 188 -8.64 9.52 -24.01
CA ARG A 188 -8.27 9.98 -22.66
C ARG A 188 -8.69 11.41 -22.32
N THR A 189 -9.48 12.07 -23.16
CA THR A 189 -10.07 13.38 -22.89
C THR A 189 -10.98 13.31 -21.66
N GLU A 190 -10.81 14.27 -20.76
CA GLU A 190 -11.70 14.50 -19.63
C GLU A 190 -12.73 15.55 -20.04
N PHE A 191 -14.02 15.28 -19.79
CA PHE A 191 -15.11 16.16 -20.18
C PHE A 191 -16.29 16.02 -19.22
N MET A 192 -17.16 17.04 -19.19
CA MET A 192 -18.38 17.02 -18.39
C MET A 192 -19.49 16.29 -19.15
N ALA A 193 -20.05 15.23 -18.57
CA ALA A 193 -21.25 14.58 -19.10
C ALA A 193 -22.49 15.22 -18.46
N GLU A 194 -23.23 16.00 -19.24
CA GLU A 194 -24.45 16.70 -18.81
C GLU A 194 -25.71 16.05 -19.40
N VAL A 195 -26.85 16.27 -18.73
CA VAL A 195 -28.17 15.95 -19.32
C VAL A 195 -28.42 16.99 -20.40
N GLY A 196 -28.78 16.58 -21.60
CA GLY A 196 -29.13 17.54 -22.65
C GLY A 196 -30.51 18.17 -22.40
N GLU A 197 -30.70 19.39 -22.90
CA GLU A 197 -31.98 20.10 -22.83
C GLU A 197 -32.96 19.47 -23.83
N SER A 198 -34.19 19.14 -23.41
CA SER A 198 -35.25 18.75 -24.34
C SER A 198 -35.71 19.98 -25.12
N ASP A 199 -35.40 20.03 -26.42
CA ASP A 199 -36.01 20.99 -27.32
C ASP A 199 -37.48 20.55 -27.55
N ASP A 200 -38.41 21.10 -26.75
CA ASP A 200 -39.86 21.12 -27.04
C ASP A 200 -40.22 22.23 -28.03
#